data_AF-A0AA97ELI7-F1
#
_entry.id   AF-A0AA97ELI7-F1
#
_cell.length_a   1.000
_cell.length_b   1.000
_cell.length_c   1.000
_cell.angle_alpha   90.00
_cell.angle_beta   90.00
_cell.angle_gamma   90.00
#
_symmetry.space_group_name_H-M   'P 1'
#
loop_
_entity.id
_entity.type
_entity.pdbx_description
1 polymer ?
#
loop_
_entity_poly.entity_id
_entity_poly.type
_entity_poly.pdbx_seq_one_letter_code
_entity_poly.pdbx_strand_id
1 'polypeptide(L)'
;MKNLKNTVLCITALLFVGCFNTKLEGTYVGEEGAFLDKINFTSNSTVELTFFGSTTETTYTTEHNKVKINNAGEIQVLTITDNGCLDGGGFIGKYCKP
;
A
#
# COMPACT_ATOMS: atom_id res chain seq x y z
N MET A 1 -39.99 43.74 -23.91
CA MET A 1 -40.78 42.57 -23.43
C MET A 1 -40.33 41.38 -24.26
N LYS A 2 -39.79 40.27 -23.78
CA LYS A 2 -39.72 39.65 -22.46
C LYS A 2 -38.36 38.94 -22.31
N ASN A 3 -37.86 38.95 -21.09
CA ASN A 3 -36.71 38.22 -20.61
C ASN A 3 -36.90 36.71 -20.77
N LEU A 4 -35.86 35.97 -21.13
CA LEU A 4 -35.77 34.55 -20.75
C LEU A 4 -34.31 34.22 -20.39
N LYS A 5 -34.03 34.36 -19.10
CA LYS A 5 -32.81 33.85 -18.45
C LYS A 5 -33.01 32.35 -18.23
N ASN A 6 -32.32 31.50 -18.99
CA ASN A 6 -32.15 30.09 -18.64
C ASN A 6 -30.72 29.87 -18.19
N THR A 7 -30.50 30.04 -16.89
CA THR A 7 -29.30 29.61 -16.18
C THR A 7 -29.37 28.08 -16.07
N VAL A 8 -28.60 27.37 -16.90
CA VAL A 8 -28.37 25.93 -16.71
C VAL A 8 -27.08 25.78 -15.90
N LEU A 9 -27.28 25.57 -14.60
CA LEU A 9 -26.29 25.11 -13.64
C LEU A 9 -26.28 23.57 -13.71
N CYS A 10 -25.17 22.94 -14.10
CA CYS A 10 -24.95 21.52 -13.83
C CYS A 10 -23.45 21.17 -13.82
N ILE A 11 -22.88 21.31 -12.62
CA ILE A 11 -22.01 20.35 -11.92
C ILE A 11 -20.83 19.79 -12.74
N THR A 12 -19.70 20.44 -12.55
CA THR A 12 -18.34 19.90 -12.68
C THR A 12 -18.16 18.65 -11.82
N ALA A 13 -18.33 17.46 -12.39
CA ALA A 13 -17.80 16.22 -11.83
C ALA A 13 -16.36 16.03 -12.31
N LEU A 14 -15.42 16.64 -11.59
CA LEU A 14 -13.99 16.32 -11.67
C LEU A 14 -13.80 14.86 -11.24
N LEU A 15 -13.80 13.93 -12.20
CA LEU A 15 -13.32 12.56 -12.01
C LEU A 15 -11.78 12.58 -11.90
N PHE A 16 -11.25 13.15 -10.81
CA PHE A 16 -9.93 12.83 -10.31
C PHE A 16 -10.07 11.72 -9.27
N VAL A 17 -10.37 10.51 -9.74
CA VAL A 17 -10.03 9.29 -8.99
C VAL A 17 -8.70 8.85 -9.61
N GLY A 18 -7.61 9.55 -9.34
CA GLY A 18 -6.90 9.32 -8.10
C GLY A 18 -6.02 8.10 -8.29
N CYS A 19 -4.98 8.20 -9.12
CA CYS A 19 -3.83 7.32 -9.03
C CYS A 19 -3.15 7.59 -7.68
N PHE A 20 -3.77 7.16 -6.59
CA PHE A 20 -3.14 7.05 -5.29
C PHE A 20 -2.15 5.89 -5.41
N ASN A 21 -1.01 6.16 -6.04
CA ASN A 21 0.19 5.37 -5.85
C ASN A 21 0.64 5.66 -4.43
N THR A 22 0.06 4.94 -3.46
CA THR A 22 0.45 5.01 -2.07
C THR A 22 1.91 4.58 -2.01
N LYS A 23 2.81 5.56 -1.96
CA LYS A 23 4.25 5.35 -1.89
C LYS A 23 4.54 4.82 -0.50
N LEU A 24 5.00 3.58 -0.41
CA LEU A 24 5.46 3.01 0.84
C LEU A 24 6.94 3.31 0.99
N GLU A 25 7.31 3.76 2.18
CA GLU A 25 8.69 4.10 2.49
C GLU A 25 9.02 3.70 3.92
N GLY A 26 10.26 3.23 4.08
CA GLY A 26 10.86 2.92 5.37
C GLY A 26 10.56 1.52 5.88
N THR A 27 10.97 1.30 7.12
CA THR A 27 10.93 -0.01 7.78
C THR A 27 9.63 -0.21 8.56
N TYR A 28 8.97 -1.32 8.29
CA TYR A 28 7.87 -1.87 9.07
C TYR A 28 8.38 -3.08 9.83
N VAL A 29 8.22 -3.08 11.15
CA VAL A 29 8.70 -4.14 12.06
C VAL A 29 7.54 -5.07 12.37
N GLY A 30 7.81 -6.38 12.37
CA GLY A 30 6.81 -7.39 12.70
C GLY A 30 6.35 -7.29 14.16
N GLU A 31 5.05 -7.36 14.38
CA GLU A 31 4.45 -7.54 15.71
C GLU A 31 4.65 -9.00 16.19
N GLU A 32 4.24 -9.30 17.43
CA GLU A 32 4.37 -10.65 18.00
C GLU A 32 3.74 -11.72 17.09
N GLY A 33 4.53 -12.74 16.73
CA GLY A 33 4.09 -13.82 15.84
C GLY A 33 4.17 -13.52 14.34
N ALA A 34 4.73 -12.37 13.94
CA ALA A 34 5.02 -12.08 12.53
C ALA A 34 6.05 -13.06 11.95
N PHE A 35 5.84 -13.44 10.69
CA PHE A 35 6.73 -14.37 10.00
C PHE A 35 8.09 -13.75 9.69
N LEU A 36 8.11 -12.51 9.19
CA LEU A 36 9.34 -11.73 8.93
C LEU A 36 9.68 -10.86 10.14
N ASP A 37 10.97 -10.52 10.28
CA ASP A 37 11.42 -9.56 11.28
C ASP A 37 11.01 -8.13 10.89
N LYS A 38 11.22 -7.79 9.61
CA LYS A 38 10.91 -6.47 9.05
C LYS A 38 10.72 -6.50 7.53
N ILE A 39 9.97 -5.52 7.04
CA ILE A 39 9.74 -5.20 5.64
C ILE A 39 10.22 -3.76 5.44
N ASN A 40 11.25 -3.55 4.61
CA ASN A 40 11.84 -2.23 4.37
C ASN A 40 11.65 -1.80 2.92
N PHE A 41 10.84 -0.77 2.70
CA PHE A 41 10.60 -0.22 1.36
C PHE A 41 11.68 0.80 1.02
N THR A 42 12.60 0.41 0.15
CA THR A 42 13.80 1.19 -0.22
C THR A 42 13.57 2.08 -1.44
N SER A 43 12.60 1.72 -2.29
CA SER A 43 12.25 2.50 -3.49
C SER A 43 10.77 2.34 -3.84
N ASN A 44 10.34 2.91 -4.98
CA ASN A 44 8.97 2.77 -5.49
C ASN A 44 8.60 1.35 -5.92
N SER A 45 9.60 0.49 -6.18
CA SER A 45 9.38 -0.86 -6.70
C SER A 45 10.20 -1.92 -5.98
N THR A 46 11.09 -1.53 -5.06
CA THR A 46 12.02 -2.42 -4.37
C THR A 46 11.69 -2.48 -2.88
N VAL A 47 11.70 -3.68 -2.33
CA VAL A 47 11.49 -3.96 -0.91
C VAL A 47 12.51 -4.98 -0.43
N GLU A 48 13.01 -4.80 0.78
CA GLU A 48 13.85 -5.76 1.48
C GLU A 48 13.01 -6.50 2.52
N LEU A 49 13.11 -7.82 2.53
CA LEU A 49 12.50 -8.70 3.52
C LEU A 49 13.59 -9.25 4.42
N THR A 50 13.48 -9.04 5.73
CA THR A 50 14.40 -9.65 6.69
C THR A 50 13.72 -10.77 7.45
N PHE A 51 14.34 -11.94 7.46
CA PHE A 51 13.89 -13.13 8.17
C PHE A 51 15.08 -13.77 8.90
N PHE A 52 14.98 -13.91 10.22
CA PHE A 52 16.04 -14.45 11.07
C PHE A 52 17.40 -13.79 10.81
N GLY A 53 17.41 -12.46 10.66
CA GLY A 53 18.62 -11.68 10.39
C GLY A 53 19.20 -11.78 8.98
N SER A 54 18.66 -12.64 8.11
CA SER A 54 18.98 -12.66 6.67
C SER A 54 18.09 -11.67 5.93
N THR A 55 18.63 -10.96 4.94
CA THR A 55 17.86 -9.98 4.14
C THR A 55 17.88 -10.35 2.66
N THR A 56 16.71 -10.35 2.04
CA THR A 56 16.54 -10.53 0.60
C THR A 56 15.89 -9.30 -0.02
N GLU A 57 16.40 -8.87 -1.17
CA GLU A 57 15.80 -7.81 -1.97
C GLU A 57 14.82 -8.42 -2.97
N THR A 58 13.65 -7.80 -3.13
CA THR A 58 12.67 -8.18 -4.13
C THR A 58 11.82 -6.99 -4.58
N THR A 59 10.84 -7.25 -5.44
CA THR A 59 9.93 -6.25 -5.99
C THR A 59 8.58 -6.25 -5.30
N TYR A 60 7.95 -5.08 -5.27
CA TYR A 60 6.57 -4.93 -4.85
C TYR A 60 5.79 -3.99 -5.78
N THR A 61 4.47 -4.10 -5.69
CA THR A 61 3.53 -3.14 -6.27
C THR A 61 2.48 -2.79 -5.23
N THR A 62 1.86 -1.61 -5.38
CA THR A 62 0.70 -1.21 -4.58
C THR A 62 -0.52 -1.10 -5.46
N GLU A 63 -1.66 -1.55 -4.93
CA GLU A 63 -2.94 -1.43 -5.61
C GLU A 63 -4.02 -1.16 -4.56
N HIS A 64 -4.63 0.02 -4.62
CA HIS A 64 -5.56 0.48 -3.59
C HIS A 64 -4.93 0.45 -2.19
N ASN A 65 -5.48 -0.38 -1.30
CA ASN A 65 -5.00 -0.63 0.06
C ASN A 65 -4.22 -1.94 0.16
N LYS A 66 -3.62 -2.43 -0.93
CA LYS A 66 -2.86 -3.67 -0.94
C LYS A 66 -1.42 -3.44 -1.36
N VAL A 67 -0.53 -4.19 -0.73
CA VAL A 67 0.87 -4.37 -1.15
C VAL A 67 1.00 -5.78 -1.66
N LYS A 68 1.52 -5.91 -2.88
CA LYS A 68 1.81 -7.20 -3.52
C LYS A 68 3.33 -7.32 -3.61
N ILE A 69 3.91 -8.18 -2.79
CA ILE A 69 5.35 -8.44 -2.76
C ILE A 69 5.59 -9.73 -3.55
N ASN A 70 6.46 -9.68 -4.56
CA ASN A 70 6.91 -10.87 -5.25
C ASN A 70 7.99 -11.54 -4.40
N ASN A 71 7.82 -12.78 -3.98
CA ASN A 71 8.86 -13.52 -3.28
C ASN A 71 9.05 -14.86 -4.01
N ALA A 72 10.18 -14.99 -4.71
CA ALA A 72 10.54 -16.19 -5.45
C ALA A 72 9.45 -16.70 -6.44
N GLY A 73 8.67 -15.80 -7.05
CA GLY A 73 7.61 -16.13 -7.99
C GLY A 73 6.22 -16.29 -7.36
N GLU A 74 6.11 -16.24 -6.04
CA GLU A 74 4.83 -16.17 -5.33
C GLU A 74 4.49 -14.72 -5.00
N ILE A 75 3.20 -14.35 -5.09
CA ILE A 75 2.72 -13.01 -4.74
C ILE A 75 2.15 -13.04 -3.33
N GLN A 76 2.88 -12.46 -2.39
CA GLN A 76 2.40 -12.19 -1.04
C GLN A 76 1.57 -10.90 -1.04
N VAL A 77 0.31 -10.99 -0.62
CA VAL A 77 -0.57 -9.82 -0.51
C VAL A 77 -0.71 -9.42 0.95
N LEU A 78 -0.41 -8.16 1.25
CA LEU A 78 -0.65 -7.53 2.55
C LEU A 78 -1.65 -6.39 2.40
N THR A 79 -2.51 -6.21 3.39
CA THR A 79 -3.47 -5.11 3.44
C THR A 79 -2.85 -3.94 4.20
N ILE A 80 -2.88 -2.75 3.62
CA ILE A 80 -2.57 -1.50 4.29
C ILE A 80 -3.82 -1.13 5.10
N THR A 81 -3.67 -1.23 6.41
CA THR A 81 -4.70 -0.90 7.41
C THR A 81 -4.85 0.62 7.56
N ASP A 82 -5.97 1.07 8.17
CA ASP A 82 -6.27 2.50 8.32
C ASP A 82 -5.25 3.26 9.19
N ASN A 83 -4.58 2.57 10.10
CA ASN A 83 -3.48 3.10 10.91
C ASN A 83 -2.10 2.97 10.21
N GLY A 84 -2.07 2.57 8.95
CA GLY A 84 -0.86 2.50 8.13
C GLY A 84 0.00 1.25 8.34
N CYS A 85 -0.44 0.27 9.13
CA CYS A 85 0.26 -1.02 9.26
C CYS A 85 -0.03 -1.94 8.05
N LEU A 86 0.86 -2.89 7.81
CA LEU A 86 0.71 -3.93 6.80
C LEU A 86 0.24 -5.22 7.47
N ASP A 87 -0.90 -5.73 7.04
CA ASP A 87 -1.51 -6.95 7.58
C ASP A 87 -1.49 -8.06 6.52
N GLY A 88 -0.65 -9.07 6.75
CA GLY A 88 -0.57 -10.27 5.91
C GLY A 88 -1.46 -11.42 6.38
N GLY A 89 -2.35 -11.19 7.35
CA GLY A 89 -3.21 -12.20 7.97
C GLY A 89 -2.47 -13.08 8.97
N GLY A 90 -3.17 -14.08 9.52
CA GLY A 90 -2.69 -14.86 10.66
C GLY A 90 -1.41 -15.69 10.44
N PHE A 91 -1.00 -15.94 9.19
CA PHE A 91 0.23 -16.68 8.89
C PHE A 91 1.45 -15.78 8.73
N ILE A 92 1.28 -14.64 8.05
CA ILE A 92 2.40 -13.72 7.75
C ILE A 92 2.56 -12.70 8.87
N GLY A 93 1.47 -12.36 9.56
CA GLY A 93 1.42 -11.41 10.65
C GLY A 93 1.27 -9.96 10.20
N LYS A 94 1.43 -9.06 11.18
CA LYS A 94 1.21 -7.63 11.05
C LYS A 94 2.52 -6.87 11.26
N TYR A 95 2.72 -5.81 10.48
CA TYR A 95 3.95 -5.02 10.47
C TYR A 95 3.61 -3.54 10.56
N CYS A 96 4.19 -2.85 11.52
CA CYS A 96 3.92 -1.44 11.75
C CYS A 96 5.23 -0.65 11.76
N LYS A 97 5.16 0.66 11.50
CA LYS A 97 6.31 1.53 11.75
C LYS A 97 6.59 1.57 13.26
N PRO A 98 7.88 1.62 13.68
CA PRO A 98 8.24 1.80 15.08
C PRO A 98 7.80 3.17 15.62
#